data_AF-A0A3C1S955-F1
#
_entry.id   AF-A0A3C1S955-F1
#
_cell.length_a   1.000
_cell.length_b   1.000
_cell.length_c   1.000
_cell.angle_alpha   90.00
_cell.angle_beta   90.00
_cell.angle_gamma   90.00
#
_symmetry.space_group_name_H-M   'P 1'
#
loop_
_entity.id
_entity.type
_entity.pdbx_description
1 polymer ?
#
loop_
_entity_poly.entity_id
_entity_poly.type
_entity_poly.pdbx_seq_one_letter_code
_entity_poly.pdbx_strand_id
1 'polypeptide(L)' 'LEFSAGIYNLFDKIYEDPGYEEHRQDAIEQNGRTFRFKLTYSF' A
#
# COMPACT_ATOMS: atom_id res chain seq x y z
N LEU A 1 6.26 0.63 24.78
CA LEU A 1 6.89 0.18 23.52
C LEU A 1 5.91 -0.75 22.83
N GLU A 2 5.52 -0.43 21.59
CA GLU A 2 4.58 -1.23 20.80
C GLU A 2 5.17 -1.50 19.41
N PHE A 3 4.99 -2.71 18.90
CA PHE A 3 5.41 -3.10 17.56
C PHE A 3 4.24 -3.72 16.80
N SER A 4 4.06 -3.34 15.53
CA SER A 4 3.12 -3.99 14.62
C SER A 4 3.72 -4.22 13.24
N ALA A 5 3.29 -5.29 12.59
CA ALA A 5 3.70 -5.67 11.25
C ALA A 5 2.48 -6.06 10.42
N GLY A 6 2.52 -5.76 9.13
CA GLY A 6 1.45 -6.08 8.19
C GLY A 6 2.01 -6.36 6.79
N ILE A 7 1.29 -7.21 6.05
CA ILE A 7 1.58 -7.51 4.65
C ILE A 7 0.39 -7.01 3.84
N TYR A 8 0.66 -6.19 2.82
CA TYR A 8 -0.32 -5.73 1.83
C TYR A 8 -0.13 -6.51 0.54
N ASN A 9 -1.23 -6.76 -0.18
CA ASN A 9 -1.26 -7.56 -1.40
C ASN A 9 -0.61 -8.96 -1.20
N LEU A 10 -1.16 -9.73 -0.25
CA LEU A 10 -0.60 -11.04 0.16
C LEU A 10 -0.42 -12.01 -1.01
N PHE A 11 -1.29 -11.93 -2.03
CA PHE A 11 -1.25 -12.79 -3.20
C PHE A 11 -0.49 -12.21 -4.39
N ASP A 12 0.12 -11.03 -4.24
CA ASP A 12 0.88 -10.35 -5.29
C ASP A 12 0.09 -10.18 -6.60
N LYS A 13 -1.18 -9.77 -6.46
CA LYS A 13 -2.05 -9.50 -7.60
C LYS A 13 -1.62 -8.19 -8.26
N ILE A 14 -1.57 -8.18 -9.59
CA ILE A 14 -1.43 -6.98 -10.39
C ILE A 14 -2.82 -6.39 -10.61
N TYR A 15 -3.02 -5.14 -10.20
CA TYR A 15 -4.27 -4.41 -10.39
C TYR A 15 -4.01 -2.91 -10.40
N GLU A 16 -4.94 -2.17 -10.97
CA GLU A 16 -4.85 -0.73 -11.14
C GLU A 16 -6.19 -0.12 -10.71
N ASP A 17 -6.13 1.05 -10.10
CA ASP A 17 -7.33 1.84 -9.80
C ASP A 17 -7.55 2.84 -10.95
N PRO A 18 -8.80 3.02 -11.43
CA PRO A 18 -9.07 3.97 -12.50
C PRO A 18 -8.73 5.39 -12.06
N GLY A 19 -8.04 6.12 -12.92
CA GLY A 19 -7.87 7.56 -12.80
C GLY A 19 -9.20 8.28 -13.01
N TYR A 20 -9.34 9.45 -12.41
CA TYR A 20 -10.45 10.38 -12.65
C TYR A 20 -10.00 11.50 -13.58
N GLU A 21 -10.94 12.28 -14.12
CA GLU A 21 -10.67 13.31 -15.16
C GLU A 21 -9.62 14.36 -14.79
N GLU A 22 -9.37 14.57 -13.49
CA GLU A 22 -8.35 15.50 -12.99
C GLU A 22 -6.92 14.95 -13.09
N HIS A 23 -6.77 13.65 -13.31
CA HIS A 23 -5.47 12.98 -13.40
C HIS A 23 -5.01 12.86 -14.86
N ARG A 24 -3.71 13.05 -15.09
CA ARG A 24 -3.09 12.83 -16.42
C ARG A 24 -3.10 11.33 -16.80
N GLN A 25 -3.07 10.44 -15.81
CA GLN A 25 -3.09 9.00 -16.04
C GLN A 25 -4.51 8.45 -15.96
N ASP A 26 -4.85 7.57 -16.91
CA ASP A 26 -6.15 6.88 -16.96
C ASP A 26 -6.29 5.78 -15.90
N ALA A 27 -5.16 5.30 -15.38
CA ALA A 27 -5.11 4.27 -14.33
C ALA A 27 -3.86 4.45 -13.46
N ILE A 28 -3.99 4.08 -12.19
CA ILE A 28 -2.93 4.12 -11.18
C ILE A 28 -2.60 2.69 -10.77
N GLU A 29 -1.46 2.20 -11.27
CA GLU A 29 -0.95 0.89 -10.90
C GLU A 29 -0.66 0.81 -9.40
N GLN A 30 -1.14 -0.26 -8.78
CA GLN A 30 -0.95 -0.49 -7.35
C GLN A 30 0.34 -1.26 -7.11
N ASN A 31 0.97 -0.98 -5.96
CA ASN A 31 2.16 -1.71 -5.57
C ASN A 31 1.86 -3.21 -5.44
N GLY A 32 2.85 -4.03 -5.80
CA GLY A 32 2.84 -5.46 -5.52
C GLY A 32 2.86 -5.77 -4.01
N ARG A 33 3.27 -6.98 -3.66
CA ARG A 33 3.39 -7.38 -2.25
C ARG A 33 4.29 -6.43 -1.47
N THR A 34 3.74 -5.84 -0.41
CA THR A 34 4.44 -4.85 0.41
C THR A 34 4.41 -5.22 1.88
N PHE A 35 5.56 -5.10 2.56
CA PHE A 35 5.68 -5.33 4.00
C PHE A 35 5.74 -3.99 4.73
N ARG A 36 4.94 -3.83 5.78
CA ARG A 36 4.90 -2.62 6.62
C ARG A 36 5.16 -2.98 8.06
N PHE A 37 6.07 -2.25 8.69
CA PHE A 37 6.39 -2.37 10.11
C PHE A 37 6.20 -1.03 10.80
N LYS A 38 5.69 -1.02 12.02
CA LYS A 38 5.52 0.17 12.86
C LYS A 38 6.07 -0.13 14.26
N LEU A 39 6.86 0.81 14.77
CA LEU A 39 7.37 0.80 16.13
C LEU A 39 6.94 2.10 16.81
N THR A 40 6.22 2.02 17.91
CA THR A 40 5.83 3.17 18.74
C THR A 40 6.52 3.08 20.09
N TYR A 41 7.20 4.16 20.47
CA TYR A 41 7.78 4.31 21.81
C TYR A 41 7.19 5.57 22.45
N SER A 42 6.67 5.43 23.67
CA SER A 42 6.04 6.51 24.44
C SER A 42 6.71 6.62 25.81
N PHE A 43 6.93 7.85 26.28
CA PHE A 43 7.59 8.19 27.54
C PHE A 43 6.58 8.67 28.60
#